data_AF-A0A8J6HMA3-F1
#
_entry.id   AF-A0A8J6HMA3-F1
#
_cell.length_a   1.000
_cell.length_b   1.000
_cell.length_c   1.000
_cell.angle_alpha   90.00
_cell.angle_beta   90.00
_cell.angle_gamma   90.00
#
_symmetry.space_group_name_H-M   'P 1'
#
loop_
_entity.id
_entity.type
_entity.pdbx_description
1 polymer ?
#
loop_
_entity_poly.entity_id
_entity_poly.type
_entity_poly.pdbx_seq_one_letter_code
_entity_poly.pdbx_strand_id
1 'polypeptide(L)'
;MYSGKIAVPPGGGGIHKQVNDKKLYPAKISVREFCVADNIIYPPLIVSKEYENKVYPLSTFFSNLMLEMGYMHLQATKPDTVGVGLNDSPVGLAAYILEKFITWTNSEWKNLEDGGLTKKFTYTDLLDNVMIYWVTGSITTSVRLYSETVNKAQMALGVDG
;
A
#
# COMPACT_ATOMS: atom_id res chain seq x y z
N MET A 1 71.47 -10.00 -7.46
CA MET A 1 71.68 -10.54 -6.10
C MET A 1 70.48 -10.14 -5.25
N TYR A 2 69.77 -11.15 -4.71
CA TYR A 2 69.03 -11.24 -3.43
C TYR A 2 68.58 -9.93 -2.73
N SER A 3 67.43 -9.79 -2.05
CA SER A 3 66.42 -10.69 -1.49
C SER A 3 65.33 -9.79 -0.85
N GLY A 4 64.09 -10.26 -0.74
CA GLY A 4 62.97 -9.51 -0.12
C GLY A 4 63.00 -9.41 1.41
N LYS A 5 62.06 -8.60 1.97
CA LYS A 5 61.37 -8.68 3.29
C LYS A 5 60.32 -7.53 3.42
N ILE A 6 59.01 -7.80 3.46
CA ILE A 6 58.03 -7.84 4.59
C ILE A 6 57.54 -6.46 5.16
N ALA A 7 56.29 -6.10 4.79
CA ALA A 7 55.05 -5.77 5.56
C ALA A 7 54.88 -4.70 6.68
N VAL A 8 53.74 -3.97 6.54
CA VAL A 8 52.77 -3.29 7.47
C VAL A 8 53.05 -1.87 8.08
N PRO A 9 52.04 -1.08 8.57
CA PRO A 9 51.55 0.18 7.97
C PRO A 9 51.68 1.43 8.90
N PRO A 10 51.39 2.66 8.43
CA PRO A 10 51.15 3.81 9.32
C PRO A 10 49.67 4.27 9.26
N GLY A 11 49.01 4.69 10.33
CA GLY A 11 49.40 4.93 11.70
C GLY A 11 48.15 5.42 12.46
N GLY A 12 48.01 4.99 13.71
CA GLY A 12 47.03 5.51 14.64
C GLY A 12 47.57 6.70 15.44
N GLY A 13 46.67 7.56 15.88
CA GLY A 13 46.95 8.64 16.83
C GLY A 13 45.65 9.29 17.29
N GLY A 14 45.12 8.87 18.44
CA GLY A 14 43.99 9.52 19.10
C GLY A 14 44.45 10.72 19.94
N ILE A 15 43.56 11.68 20.18
CA ILE A 15 43.13 12.18 21.51
C ILE A 15 42.05 13.29 21.38
N HIS A 16 41.06 13.18 22.26
CA HIS A 16 39.86 13.99 22.55
C HIS A 16 39.91 15.53 22.35
N LYS A 17 38.80 16.12 21.84
CA LYS A 17 38.15 17.35 22.38
C LYS A 17 36.77 17.69 21.76
N GLN A 18 35.76 17.77 22.65
CA GLN A 18 34.76 18.85 22.83
C GLN A 18 33.80 19.27 21.68
N VAL A 19 32.51 19.00 21.91
CA VAL A 19 31.38 19.97 22.05
C VAL A 19 31.13 21.02 20.94
N ASN A 20 29.92 20.92 20.36
CA ASN A 20 29.09 21.94 19.70
C ASN A 20 29.69 22.76 18.55
N ASP A 21 29.23 22.45 17.33
CA ASP A 21 28.92 23.49 16.35
C ASP A 21 27.45 23.42 15.94
N LYS A 22 26.70 24.40 16.44
CA LYS A 22 25.39 24.79 15.93
C LYS A 22 25.53 25.17 14.46
N LYS A 23 25.18 24.27 13.55
CA LYS A 23 24.64 24.67 12.23
C LYS A 23 23.17 24.29 12.17
N LEU A 24 22.43 25.06 12.96
CA LEU A 24 21.09 25.53 12.66
C LEU A 24 21.09 26.04 11.21
N TYR A 25 20.62 25.23 10.27
CA TYR A 25 20.41 25.70 8.90
C TYR A 25 19.46 26.90 8.97
N PRO A 26 19.81 28.07 8.42
CA PRO A 26 18.81 29.11 8.23
C PRO A 26 17.89 28.60 7.14
N ALA A 27 16.73 28.07 7.53
CA ALA A 27 15.59 27.94 6.63
C ALA A 27 15.16 29.37 6.26
N LYS A 28 15.90 30.00 5.34
CA LYS A 28 15.37 31.07 4.52
C LYS A 28 14.35 30.40 3.61
N ILE A 29 13.14 30.26 4.12
CA ILE A 29 11.96 29.92 3.33
C ILE A 29 11.73 31.15 2.45
N SER A 30 12.41 31.17 1.30
CA SER A 30 12.13 32.09 0.23
C SER A 30 10.78 31.67 -0.34
N VAL A 31 9.71 32.35 0.09
CA VAL A 31 8.33 32.19 -0.38
C VAL A 31 8.13 32.41 -1.90
N ARG A 32 9.21 32.57 -2.67
CA ARG A 32 9.18 32.88 -4.11
C ARG A 32 9.42 31.70 -5.05
N GLU A 33 9.83 30.54 -4.55
CA GLU A 33 9.96 29.31 -5.38
C GLU A 33 8.76 28.37 -5.26
N PHE A 34 7.72 28.78 -4.52
CA PHE A 34 6.54 27.95 -4.24
C PHE A 34 5.48 27.97 -5.35
N CYS A 35 5.69 28.73 -6.42
CA CYS A 35 4.76 28.79 -7.54
C CYS A 35 5.54 28.75 -8.87
N VAL A 36 5.13 27.81 -9.73
CA VAL A 36 5.06 27.87 -11.20
C VAL A 36 5.58 26.56 -11.81
N ALA A 37 4.70 25.56 -11.83
CA ALA A 37 4.42 24.70 -12.96
C ALA A 37 3.20 23.84 -12.57
N ASP A 38 2.05 24.14 -13.18
CA ASP A 38 0.80 23.36 -13.16
C ASP A 38 0.08 23.22 -11.80
N ASN A 39 -0.49 24.33 -11.32
CA ASN A 39 -1.75 24.45 -10.56
C ASN A 39 -2.14 23.36 -9.53
N ILE A 40 -1.19 22.76 -8.82
CA ILE A 40 -1.42 21.96 -7.62
C ILE A 40 -0.44 22.44 -6.56
N ILE A 41 -0.95 23.08 -5.51
CA ILE A 41 -0.17 23.46 -4.34
C ILE A 41 0.23 22.16 -3.63
N TYR A 42 1.51 21.78 -3.71
CA TYR A 42 2.06 20.63 -2.99
C TYR A 42 2.47 21.08 -1.58
N PRO A 43 1.81 20.64 -0.48
CA PRO A 43 2.34 20.88 0.85
C PRO A 43 3.44 19.83 1.16
N PRO A 44 4.73 20.21 1.25
CA PRO A 44 5.81 19.29 1.63
C PRO A 44 5.74 18.83 3.10
N LEU A 45 4.73 19.27 3.86
CA LEU A 45 4.57 19.01 5.28
C LEU A 45 3.78 17.73 5.60
N ILE A 46 3.06 17.15 4.63
CA ILE A 46 2.19 15.98 4.85
C ILE A 46 2.82 14.71 4.26
N VAL A 47 3.60 14.84 3.19
CA VAL A 47 4.16 13.72 2.43
C VAL A 47 5.67 13.92 2.29
N SER A 48 6.46 12.92 2.73
CA SER A 48 7.90 12.93 2.45
C SER A 48 8.13 12.69 0.95
N LYS A 49 9.21 13.26 0.41
CA LYS A 49 9.56 13.20 -1.03
C LYS A 49 9.59 11.79 -1.62
N GLU A 50 9.76 10.76 -0.78
CA GLU A 50 9.75 9.36 -1.19
C GLU A 50 8.36 8.86 -1.64
N TYR A 51 7.26 9.42 -1.11
CA TYR A 51 5.89 9.01 -1.44
C TYR A 51 5.17 9.98 -2.38
N GLU A 52 5.87 11.01 -2.86
CA GLU A 52 5.33 12.02 -3.75
C GLU A 52 4.74 11.39 -5.02
N ASN A 53 5.46 10.46 -5.64
CA ASN A 53 5.04 9.76 -6.87
C ASN A 53 3.89 8.76 -6.68
N LYS A 54 3.51 8.42 -5.43
CA LYS A 54 2.37 7.53 -5.15
C LYS A 54 1.07 8.29 -4.95
N VAL A 55 1.17 9.55 -4.52
CA VAL A 55 0.02 10.41 -4.22
C VAL A 55 -0.23 11.38 -5.37
N TYR A 56 0.80 11.76 -6.11
CA TYR A 56 0.74 12.71 -7.21
C TYR A 56 1.12 12.06 -8.55
N PRO A 57 0.46 12.43 -9.66
CA PRO A 57 -0.64 13.40 -9.73
C PRO A 57 -1.95 12.84 -9.13
N LEU A 58 -2.65 13.73 -8.42
CA LEU A 58 -3.86 13.40 -7.67
C LEU A 58 -4.96 12.82 -8.58
N SER A 59 -5.02 13.26 -9.84
CA SER A 59 -5.97 12.74 -10.83
C SER A 59 -5.80 11.24 -11.07
N THR A 60 -4.57 10.76 -11.25
CA THR A 60 -4.29 9.32 -11.45
C THR A 60 -4.56 8.53 -10.19
N PHE A 61 -4.22 9.09 -9.03
CA PHE A 61 -4.56 8.49 -7.74
C PHE A 61 -6.07 8.30 -7.58
N PHE A 62 -6.87 9.36 -7.78
CA PHE A 62 -8.33 9.29 -7.70
C PHE A 62 -8.92 8.37 -8.77
N SER A 63 -8.38 8.36 -9.99
CA SER A 63 -8.83 7.45 -11.04
C SER A 63 -8.63 5.98 -10.66
N ASN A 64 -7.45 5.63 -10.13
CA ASN A 64 -7.17 4.27 -9.67
C ASN A 64 -8.02 3.90 -8.45
N LEU A 65 -8.21 4.84 -7.52
CA LEU A 65 -9.09 4.65 -6.37
C LEU A 65 -10.52 4.34 -6.82
N MET A 66 -11.09 5.15 -7.71
CA MET A 66 -12.45 4.96 -8.20
C MET A 66 -12.63 3.61 -8.92
N LEU A 67 -11.62 3.17 -9.68
CA LEU A 67 -11.62 1.88 -10.36
C LEU A 67 -11.66 0.72 -9.36
N GLU A 68 -10.88 0.79 -8.28
CA GLU A 68 -10.76 -0.29 -7.30
C GLU A 68 -11.86 -0.30 -6.23
N MET A 69 -12.59 0.81 -6.02
CA MET A 69 -13.62 0.92 -4.98
C MET A 69 -14.95 0.22 -5.31
N GLY A 70 -15.12 -0.35 -6.51
CA GLY A 70 -16.36 -0.99 -6.94
C GLY A 70 -16.81 -2.13 -6.01
N TYR A 71 -15.88 -2.96 -5.54
CA TYR A 71 -16.20 -4.05 -4.61
C TYR A 71 -16.75 -3.51 -3.29
N MET A 72 -16.12 -2.47 -2.75
CA MET A 72 -16.48 -1.87 -1.47
C MET A 72 -17.89 -1.28 -1.53
N HIS A 73 -18.23 -0.60 -2.63
CA HIS A 73 -19.57 -0.03 -2.81
C HIS A 73 -20.65 -1.12 -2.83
N LEU A 74 -20.41 -2.22 -3.56
CA LEU A 74 -21.37 -3.33 -3.66
C LEU A 74 -21.56 -4.02 -2.30
N GLN A 75 -20.46 -4.30 -1.61
CA GLN A 75 -20.45 -4.93 -0.29
C GLN A 75 -21.11 -4.06 0.79
N ALA A 76 -20.90 -2.75 0.74
CA ALA A 76 -21.50 -1.77 1.65
C ALA A 76 -23.03 -1.64 1.50
N THR A 77 -23.56 -1.87 0.30
CA THR A 77 -24.97 -1.58 -0.02
C THR A 77 -25.84 -2.83 -0.12
N LYS A 78 -25.34 -3.91 -0.72
CA LYS A 78 -26.07 -5.15 -1.00
C LYS A 78 -25.22 -6.39 -0.70
N PRO A 79 -24.84 -6.61 0.57
CA PRO A 79 -23.96 -7.71 0.97
C PRO A 79 -24.56 -9.09 0.67
N ASP A 80 -25.86 -9.27 0.88
CA ASP A 80 -26.51 -10.57 0.68
C ASP A 80 -26.64 -10.95 -0.80
N THR A 81 -26.83 -9.97 -1.69
CA THR A 81 -26.98 -10.21 -3.13
C THR A 81 -25.68 -10.75 -3.73
N VAL A 82 -24.55 -10.12 -3.40
CA VAL A 82 -23.23 -10.61 -3.86
C VAL A 82 -22.84 -11.90 -3.13
N GLY A 83 -23.16 -12.01 -1.84
CA GLY A 83 -22.85 -13.19 -1.03
C GLY A 83 -23.50 -14.48 -1.53
N VAL A 84 -24.76 -14.42 -1.98
CA VAL A 84 -25.46 -15.60 -2.55
C VAL A 84 -24.75 -16.11 -3.81
N GLY A 85 -24.36 -15.24 -4.74
CA GLY A 85 -23.67 -15.64 -5.96
C GLY A 85 -22.26 -16.22 -5.70
N LEU A 86 -21.55 -15.66 -4.72
CA LEU A 86 -20.22 -16.16 -4.34
C LEU A 86 -20.27 -17.48 -3.57
N ASN A 87 -21.33 -17.73 -2.78
CA ASN A 87 -21.51 -18.99 -2.08
C ASN A 87 -21.95 -20.15 -2.98
N ASP A 88 -22.61 -19.86 -4.11
CA ASP A 88 -23.08 -20.91 -5.04
C ASP A 88 -21.98 -21.41 -5.99
N SER A 89 -20.98 -20.57 -6.30
CA SER A 89 -19.92 -20.90 -7.25
C SER A 89 -18.52 -20.78 -6.62
N PRO A 90 -17.78 -21.90 -6.46
CA PRO A 90 -16.42 -21.86 -5.92
C PRO A 90 -15.45 -21.15 -6.89
N VAL A 91 -15.73 -21.21 -8.19
CA VAL A 91 -14.96 -20.49 -9.23
C VAL A 91 -15.21 -18.99 -9.12
N GLY A 92 -16.47 -18.58 -8.89
CA GLY A 92 -16.83 -17.17 -8.67
C GLY A 92 -16.17 -16.60 -7.41
N LEU A 93 -16.19 -17.37 -6.30
CA LEU A 93 -15.51 -17.01 -5.07
C LEU A 93 -14.00 -16.85 -5.26
N ALA A 94 -13.37 -17.82 -5.93
CA ALA A 94 -11.93 -17.78 -6.20
C ALA A 94 -11.57 -16.56 -7.05
N ALA A 95 -12.27 -16.31 -8.15
CA ALA A 95 -12.02 -15.15 -9.00
C ALA A 95 -12.14 -13.83 -8.21
N TYR A 96 -13.18 -13.71 -7.39
CA TYR A 96 -13.45 -12.51 -6.60
C TYR A 96 -12.35 -12.20 -5.57
N ILE A 97 -11.82 -13.23 -4.91
CA ILE A 97 -10.74 -13.08 -3.92
C ILE A 97 -9.38 -12.87 -4.62
N LEU A 98 -9.07 -13.67 -5.64
CA LEU A 98 -7.77 -13.65 -6.33
C LEU A 98 -7.51 -12.33 -7.06
N GLU A 99 -8.55 -11.70 -7.61
CA GLU A 99 -8.44 -10.36 -8.21
C GLU A 99 -7.80 -9.37 -7.22
N LYS A 100 -8.17 -9.42 -5.93
CA LYS A 100 -7.62 -8.53 -4.92
C LYS A 100 -6.17 -8.84 -4.56
N PHE A 101 -5.77 -10.12 -4.56
CA PHE A 101 -4.37 -10.49 -4.38
C PHE A 101 -3.47 -9.95 -5.49
N ILE A 102 -3.98 -9.85 -6.73
CA ILE A 102 -3.25 -9.27 -7.87
C ILE A 102 -3.06 -7.77 -7.63
N THR A 103 -4.16 -7.01 -7.58
CA THR A 103 -4.10 -5.54 -7.55
C THR A 103 -3.43 -5.01 -6.30
N TRP A 104 -3.68 -5.62 -5.13
CA TRP A 104 -3.11 -5.13 -3.86
C TRP A 104 -1.63 -5.48 -3.69
N THR A 105 -1.12 -6.47 -4.43
CA THR A 105 0.32 -6.76 -4.44
C THR A 105 1.06 -5.80 -5.35
N ASN A 106 0.60 -5.65 -6.58
CA ASN A 106 1.16 -4.72 -7.54
C ASN A 106 0.11 -4.39 -8.60
N SER A 107 -0.27 -3.10 -8.70
CA SER A 107 -1.26 -2.63 -9.66
C SER A 107 -0.88 -2.87 -11.11
N GLU A 108 0.40 -3.08 -11.43
CA GLU A 108 0.87 -3.39 -12.78
C GLU A 108 0.55 -4.84 -13.20
N TRP A 109 0.32 -5.74 -12.24
CA TRP A 109 0.11 -7.15 -12.55
C TRP A 109 -1.25 -7.45 -13.15
N LYS A 110 -2.22 -6.53 -13.01
CA LYS A 110 -3.52 -6.61 -13.69
C LYS A 110 -3.42 -6.64 -15.22
N ASN A 111 -2.31 -6.15 -15.77
CA ASN A 111 -2.07 -6.10 -17.21
C ASN A 111 -1.39 -7.39 -17.75
N LEU A 112 -1.03 -8.32 -16.86
CA LEU A 112 -0.44 -9.61 -17.24
C LEU A 112 -1.54 -10.62 -17.55
N GLU A 113 -1.29 -11.48 -18.54
CA GLU A 113 -2.25 -12.53 -18.96
C GLU A 113 -2.58 -13.50 -17.82
N ASP A 114 -1.62 -13.77 -16.92
CA ASP A 114 -1.74 -14.67 -15.77
C ASP A 114 -2.02 -13.93 -14.45
N GLY A 115 -2.16 -12.59 -14.48
CA GLY A 115 -2.30 -11.77 -13.28
C GLY A 115 -1.07 -11.73 -12.37
N GLY A 116 0.08 -12.31 -12.77
CA GLY A 116 1.31 -12.32 -11.99
C GLY A 116 1.24 -13.03 -10.62
N LEU A 117 0.19 -13.81 -10.35
CA LEU A 117 -0.06 -14.42 -9.03
C LEU A 117 1.11 -15.29 -8.54
N THR A 118 1.73 -16.04 -9.46
CA THR A 118 2.84 -16.97 -9.19
C THR A 118 4.16 -16.28 -8.88
N LYS A 119 4.27 -14.96 -9.09
CA LYS A 119 5.51 -14.21 -8.84
C LYS A 119 5.82 -14.06 -7.35
N LYS A 120 4.79 -14.11 -6.50
CA LYS A 120 4.93 -13.91 -5.05
C LYS A 120 4.27 -15.01 -4.22
N PHE A 121 3.21 -15.62 -4.71
CA PHE A 121 2.45 -16.62 -3.96
C PHE A 121 2.41 -17.95 -4.71
N THR A 122 2.34 -19.05 -3.95
CA THR A 122 2.10 -20.37 -4.53
C THR A 122 0.61 -20.57 -4.74
N TYR A 123 0.21 -21.37 -5.74
CA TYR A 123 -1.20 -21.72 -5.94
C TYR A 123 -1.84 -22.36 -4.71
N THR A 124 -1.09 -23.17 -3.96
CA THR A 124 -1.55 -23.78 -2.71
C THR A 124 -1.93 -22.71 -1.68
N ASP A 125 -1.07 -21.70 -1.46
CA ASP A 125 -1.32 -20.64 -0.46
C ASP A 125 -2.57 -19.82 -0.81
N LEU A 126 -2.76 -19.56 -2.11
CA LEU A 126 -3.92 -18.84 -2.62
C LEU A 126 -5.20 -19.66 -2.47
N LEU A 127 -5.14 -20.96 -2.81
CA LEU A 127 -6.27 -21.86 -2.71
C LEU A 127 -6.66 -22.10 -1.24
N ASP A 128 -5.69 -22.22 -0.34
CA ASP A 128 -5.95 -22.37 1.10
C ASP A 128 -6.75 -21.19 1.64
N ASN A 129 -6.43 -19.96 1.22
CA ASN A 129 -7.20 -18.79 1.61
C ASN A 129 -8.64 -18.85 1.09
N VAL A 130 -8.84 -19.19 -0.18
CA VAL A 130 -10.17 -19.34 -0.78
C VAL A 130 -10.96 -20.45 -0.08
N MET A 131 -10.31 -21.56 0.26
CA MET A 131 -10.93 -22.71 0.91
C MET A 131 -11.44 -22.38 2.32
N ILE A 132 -10.78 -21.48 3.06
CA ILE A 132 -11.29 -21.01 4.35
C ILE A 132 -12.68 -20.37 4.17
N TYR A 133 -12.86 -19.50 3.17
CA TYR A 133 -14.15 -18.87 2.90
C TYR A 133 -15.19 -19.86 2.36
N TRP A 134 -14.76 -20.76 1.48
CA TRP A 134 -15.63 -21.74 0.84
C TRP A 134 -16.20 -22.75 1.85
N VAL A 135 -15.33 -23.42 2.60
CA VAL A 135 -15.72 -24.50 3.52
C VAL A 135 -16.56 -23.96 4.68
N THR A 136 -16.32 -22.72 5.11
CA THR A 136 -17.07 -22.10 6.19
C THR A 136 -18.35 -21.40 5.73
N GLY A 137 -18.54 -21.19 4.41
CA GLY A 137 -19.66 -20.41 3.87
C GLY A 137 -19.69 -18.95 4.37
N SER A 138 -18.55 -18.42 4.81
CA SER A 138 -18.48 -17.17 5.58
C SER A 138 -18.33 -15.91 4.73
N ILE A 139 -18.31 -16.01 3.40
CA ILE A 139 -18.16 -14.84 2.51
C ILE A 139 -19.31 -13.84 2.68
N THR A 140 -20.55 -14.32 2.87
CA THR A 140 -21.69 -13.42 3.06
C THR A 140 -21.58 -12.67 4.39
N THR A 141 -21.17 -13.37 5.46
CA THR A 141 -21.01 -12.78 6.79
C THR A 141 -19.83 -11.81 6.85
N SER A 142 -18.72 -12.08 6.15
CA SER A 142 -17.57 -11.16 6.11
C SER A 142 -17.91 -9.87 5.35
N VAL A 143 -18.68 -9.98 4.27
CA VAL A 143 -19.12 -8.84 3.47
C VAL A 143 -20.13 -7.95 4.22
N ARG A 144 -20.96 -8.50 5.12
CA ARG A 144 -21.88 -7.71 5.95
C ARG A 144 -21.18 -6.70 6.85
N LEU A 145 -19.94 -6.96 7.26
CA LEU A 145 -19.13 -6.01 8.03
C LEU A 145 -18.98 -4.66 7.29
N TYR A 146 -18.88 -4.69 5.96
CA TYR A 146 -18.84 -3.45 5.17
C TYR A 146 -20.15 -2.68 5.29
N SER A 147 -21.30 -3.35 5.19
CA SER A 147 -22.60 -2.71 5.36
C SER A 147 -22.82 -2.15 6.78
N GLU A 148 -22.24 -2.79 7.80
CA GLU A 148 -22.31 -2.32 9.18
C GLU A 148 -21.47 -1.04 9.35
N THR A 149 -20.22 -1.05 8.88
CA THR A 149 -19.30 0.11 9.00
C THR A 149 -19.81 1.38 8.32
N VAL A 150 -20.47 1.27 7.15
CA VAL A 150 -21.11 2.44 6.49
C VAL A 150 -22.49 2.80 7.03
N ASN A 151 -23.03 2.06 8.01
CA ASN A 151 -24.33 2.38 8.60
C ASN A 151 -24.23 3.68 9.42
N LYS A 152 -25.13 4.64 9.14
CA LYS A 152 -25.22 5.92 9.85
C LYS A 152 -25.33 5.76 11.36
N ALA A 153 -26.00 4.71 11.83
CA ALA A 153 -26.14 4.42 13.24
C ALA A 153 -24.79 4.05 13.90
N GLN A 154 -23.92 3.29 13.23
CA GLN A 154 -22.60 2.95 13.75
C GLN A 154 -21.62 4.14 13.65
N MET A 155 -21.64 4.89 12.55
CA MET A 155 -20.83 6.12 12.43
C MET A 155 -21.19 7.17 13.50
N ALA A 156 -22.46 7.26 13.90
CA ALA A 156 -22.90 8.17 14.95
C ALA A 156 -22.53 7.71 16.37
N LEU A 157 -22.29 6.41 16.57
CA LEU A 157 -21.90 5.85 17.87
C LEU A 157 -20.42 6.05 18.19
N GLY A 158 -19.59 6.44 17.22
CA GLY A 158 -18.19 6.85 17.44
C GLY A 158 -17.34 5.79 18.14
N VAL A 159 -17.64 4.50 17.94
CA VAL A 159 -16.97 3.38 18.63
C VAL A 159 -15.54 3.15 18.11
N ASP A 160 -15.14 3.88 17.07
CA ASP A 160 -13.85 3.72 16.41
C ASP A 160 -13.06 5.04 16.47
N GLY A 161 -12.19 5.16 17.49
CA GLY A 161 -11.26 6.28 17.70
C GLY A 161 -10.34 6.05 18.89
#